data_AF-A0A6B0T1L7-F1
#
_entry.id   AF-A0A6B0T1L7-F1
#
_cell.length_a   1.000
_cell.length_b   1.000
_cell.length_c   1.000
_cell.angle_alpha   90.00
_cell.angle_beta   90.00
_cell.angle_gamma   90.00
#
_symmetry.space_group_name_H-M   'P 1'
#
loop_
_entity.id
_entity.type
_entity.pdbx_description
1 polymer ?
#
loop_
_entity_poly.entity_id
_entity_poly.type
_entity_poly.pdbx_seq_one_letter_code
_entity_poly.pdbx_strand_id
1 'polypeptide(L)' 'MSEEFPDDLPDGIPEEHAERARELQMQLLALRAQLESANFENKEAYRRKINEKEGELEALKRS' A
#
# COMPACT_ATOMS: atom_id res chain seq x y z
N MET A 1 5.05 17.56 -6.32
CA MET A 1 3.86 16.75 -6.64
C MET A 1 3.11 16.58 -5.34
N SER A 2 1.85 16.97 -5.29
CA SER A 2 1.01 16.82 -4.11
C SER A 2 0.78 15.31 -3.95
N GLU A 3 1.37 14.72 -2.92
CA GLU A 3 1.07 13.35 -2.52
C GLU A 3 -0.33 13.39 -1.90
N GLU A 4 -1.36 13.46 -2.76
CA GLU A 4 -2.75 13.38 -2.32
C GLU A 4 -2.93 11.98 -1.74
N PHE A 5 -2.99 11.91 -0.40
CA PHE A 5 -3.49 10.73 0.28
C PHE A 5 -4.84 10.40 -0.34
N PRO A 6 -5.04 9.18 -0.86
CA PRO A 6 -6.35 8.81 -1.35
C PRO A 6 -7.32 8.83 -0.15
N ASP A 7 -8.20 9.82 -0.12
CA ASP A 7 -9.27 9.92 0.88
C ASP A 7 -10.28 8.76 0.71
N ASP A 8 -10.40 8.27 -0.52
CA ASP A 8 -11.24 7.15 -0.91
C ASP A 8 -10.62 5.80 -0.52
N LEU A 9 -11.45 4.97 0.12
CA LEU A 9 -11.15 3.55 0.28
C LEU A 9 -10.86 2.94 -1.10
N PRO A 10 -9.93 1.97 -1.18
CA PRO A 10 -9.80 1.19 -2.40
C PRO A 10 -11.15 0.54 -2.75
N ASP A 11 -11.58 0.71 -4.00
CA ASP A 11 -12.80 0.08 -4.53
C ASP A 11 -12.87 -1.41 -4.15
N GLY A 12 -14.03 -1.81 -3.61
CA GLY A 12 -14.33 -3.19 -3.25
C GLY A 12 -13.84 -3.63 -1.85
N ILE A 13 -13.36 -2.73 -1.01
CA ILE A 13 -13.09 -3.03 0.40
C ILE A 13 -14.39 -2.89 1.22
N PRO A 14 -14.82 -3.90 2.00
CA PRO A 14 -15.91 -3.78 2.96
C PRO A 14 -15.67 -2.67 3.99
N GLU A 15 -16.71 -1.95 4.41
CA GLU A 15 -16.57 -0.88 5.42
C GLU A 15 -15.96 -1.37 6.75
N GLU A 16 -16.17 -2.64 7.12
CA GLU A 16 -15.53 -3.27 8.28
C GLU A 16 -13.99 -3.34 8.20
N HIS A 17 -13.45 -3.25 6.98
CA HIS A 17 -12.02 -3.27 6.71
C HIS A 17 -11.48 -1.89 6.28
N ALA A 18 -12.31 -0.83 6.34
CA ALA A 18 -11.97 0.52 5.92
C ALA A 18 -10.70 1.07 6.58
N GLU A 19 -10.63 0.96 7.91
CA GLU A 19 -9.51 1.47 8.70
C GLU A 19 -8.21 0.73 8.35
N ARG A 20 -8.31 -0.60 8.23
CA ARG A 20 -7.17 -1.45 7.87
C ARG A 20 -6.67 -1.18 6.45
N ALA A 21 -7.59 -0.99 5.51
CA ALA A 21 -7.24 -0.68 4.12
C ALA A 21 -6.58 0.68 3.98
N ARG A 22 -7.04 1.70 4.72
CA ARG A 22 -6.38 3.01 4.78
C ARG A 22 -4.97 2.91 5.36
N GLU A 23 -4.79 2.14 6.42
CA GLU A 23 -3.46 1.92 6.99
C GLU A 23 -2.51 1.26 5.97
N LEU A 24 -2.97 0.24 5.25
CA LEU A 24 -2.19 -0.43 4.22
C LEU A 24 -1.85 0.49 3.04
N GLN A 25 -2.78 1.36 2.61
CA GLN A 25 -2.51 2.37 1.59
C GLN A 25 -1.42 3.35 2.02
N MET A 26 -1.46 3.84 3.27
CA MET A 26 -0.43 4.73 3.81
C MET A 26 0.94 4.05 3.85
N GLN A 27 0.98 2.77 4.27
CA GLN A 27 2.21 1.98 4.26
C GLN A 27 2.75 1.78 2.84
N LEU A 28 1.88 1.48 1.87
CA LEU A 28 2.25 1.33 0.47
C LEU A 28 2.82 2.62 -0.12
N LEU A 29 2.21 3.76 0.19
CA LEU A 29 2.70 5.07 -0.24
C LEU A 29 4.12 5.33 0.27
N ALA A 30 4.34 5.13 1.58
CA ALA A 30 5.65 5.28 2.20
C ALA A 30 6.69 4.31 1.59
N LEU A 31 6.33 3.03 1.41
CA LEU A 31 7.22 2.03 0.81
C LEU A 31 7.55 2.35 -0.65
N ARG A 32 6.60 2.91 -1.42
CA ARG A 32 6.83 3.35 -2.82
C ARG A 32 7.79 4.55 -2.87
N ALA A 33 7.62 5.54 -2.00
CA ALA A 33 8.57 6.66 -1.87
C ALA A 33 9.97 6.19 -1.45
N GLN A 34 10.04 5.22 -0.53
CA GLN A 34 11.30 4.58 -0.15
C GLN A 34 11.92 3.79 -1.30
N LEU A 35 11.12 3.06 -2.08
CA LEU A 35 11.59 2.33 -3.26
C LEU A 35 12.19 3.26 -4.31
N GLU A 36 11.55 4.42 -4.53
CA GLU A 36 12.01 5.42 -5.49
C GLU A 36 13.38 5.98 -5.10
N SER A 37 13.57 6.28 -3.80
CA SER A 37 14.81 6.81 -3.24
C SER A 37 15.88 5.75 -2.90
N ALA A 38 15.54 4.45 -2.91
CA ALA A 38 16.44 3.38 -2.52
C ALA A 38 17.50 3.01 -3.58
N ASN A 39 18.65 2.52 -3.10
CA ASN A 39 19.69 1.92 -3.95
C ASN A 39 19.23 0.56 -4.51
N PHE A 40 19.82 0.12 -5.63
CA PHE A 40 19.43 -1.09 -6.36
C PHE A 40 19.27 -2.33 -5.47
N GLU A 41 20.21 -2.56 -4.55
CA GLU A 41 20.21 -3.68 -3.60
C GLU A 41 19.00 -3.65 -2.63
N ASN A 42 18.56 -2.45 -2.25
CA ASN A 42 17.40 -2.26 -1.38
C ASN A 42 16.08 -2.24 -2.17
N LYS A 43 16.10 -1.98 -3.48
CA LYS A 43 14.88 -1.90 -4.30
C LYS A 43 14.14 -3.23 -4.35
N GLU A 44 14.84 -4.37 -4.40
CA GLU A 44 14.18 -5.68 -4.36
C GLU A 44 13.48 -5.93 -3.02
N ALA A 45 14.09 -5.52 -1.90
CA ALA A 45 13.48 -5.66 -0.58
C ALA A 45 12.20 -4.82 -0.46
N TYR A 46 12.22 -3.56 -0.93
CA TYR A 46 11.04 -2.70 -0.94
C TYR A 46 9.96 -3.23 -1.91
N ARG A 47 10.34 -3.72 -3.10
CA ARG A 47 9.39 -4.36 -4.04
C ARG A 47 8.70 -5.57 -3.42
N ARG A 48 9.43 -6.42 -2.70
CA ARG A 48 8.82 -7.58 -2.01
C ARG A 48 7.80 -7.11 -0.95
N LYS A 49 8.16 -6.12 -0.13
CA LYS A 49 7.26 -5.57 0.88
C LYS A 49 6.00 -4.93 0.28
N ILE A 50 6.15 -4.20 -0.84
CA ILE A 50 5.02 -3.61 -1.56
C ILE A 50 4.08 -4.71 -2.04
N ASN A 51 4.59 -5.75 -2.70
CA ASN A 51 3.77 -6.89 -3.15
C ASN A 51 3.03 -7.59 -2.01
N GLU A 52 3.68 -7.76 -0.85
CA GLU A 52 3.05 -8.36 0.33
C GLU A 52 1.87 -7.51 0.83
N LYS A 53 2.07 -6.20 0.95
CA LYS A 53 1.03 -5.25 1.39
C LYS A 53 -0.10 -5.09 0.39
N GLU A 54 0.20 -5.16 -0.91
CA GLU A 54 -0.82 -5.19 -1.97
C GLU A 54 -1.64 -6.49 -1.91
N GLY A 55 -1.01 -7.63 -1.62
CA GLY A 55 -1.70 -8.90 -1.41
C GLY A 55 -2.63 -8.88 -0.19
N GLU A 56 -2.22 -8.25 0.92
CA GLU A 56 -3.09 -8.02 2.08
C GLU A 56 -4.31 -7.17 1.70
N LEU A 57 -4.09 -6.09 0.94
CA LEU A 57 -5.16 -5.23 0.44
C LEU A 57 -6.13 -5.97 -0.47
N GLU A 58 -5.64 -6.82 -1.38
CA GLU A 58 -6.49 -7.66 -2.22
C GLU A 58 -7.25 -8.72 -1.41
N ALA A 59 -6.66 -9.27 -0.36
CA ALA A 59 -7.34 -10.21 0.53
C ALA A 59 -8.51 -9.54 1.25
N LEU A 60 -8.33 -8.29 1.71
CA LEU A 60 -9.40 -7.50 2.32
C LEU A 60 -10.56 -7.19 1.35
N LYS A 61 -10.30 -7.10 0.04
CA LYS A 61 -11.36 -6.92 -0.97
C LYS A 61 -12.21 -8.17 -1.20
N ARG A 62 -11.69 -9.35 -0.84
CA ARG A 62 -12.32 -10.65 -1.10
C ARG A 62 -12.94 -11.26 0.16
N SER A 63 -12.72 -10.64 1.33
CA SER A 63 -13.33 -11.02 2.60
C SER A 63 -14.72 -10.40 2.73
#